data_AF-A0A3R6DKR1-F1
#
_entry.id   AF-A0A3R6DKR1-F1
#
_cell.length_a   1.000
_cell.length_b   1.000
_cell.length_c   1.000
_cell.angle_alpha   90.00
_cell.angle_beta   90.00
_cell.angle_gamma   90.00
#
_symmetry.space_group_name_H-M   'P 1'
#
loop_
_entity.id
_entity.type
_entity.pdbx_description
1 polymer ?
#
loop_
_entity_poly.entity_id
_entity_poly.type
_entity_poly.pdbx_seq_one_letter_code
_entity_poly.pdbx_strand_id
1 'polypeptide(L)'
;MFRKSKIEPVEKVKIVERYLAGEIGIRQAGKELGVDHHSIRNWISIYQYDGPTGLLNQPKNKSYSKDLKISAINDYLNGEGSLQDICTKYGIRSHRQLSDWIKVYNSGGILKTSTGDAYMKKAKNTTLDERLKIVTDCLANDKNYGAMALKYDCSYQQVRNWVIRYEKMGQAGLEDRRGRRIASLPSRTPEEELRDKIAELERRNLDLQMENDLLKKVRELERRGRYL
;
A
#
# COMPACT_ATOMS: atom_id res chain seq x y z
N MET A 1 -16.89 1.07 14.77
CA MET A 1 -17.02 -0.08 15.70
C MET A 1 -15.90 -0.02 16.72
N PHE A 2 -16.22 0.10 18.01
CA PHE A 2 -15.23 -0.03 19.07
C PHE A 2 -14.81 -1.49 19.18
N ARG A 3 -13.51 -1.79 19.07
CA ARG A 3 -12.99 -3.14 19.33
C ARG A 3 -12.90 -3.32 20.85
N LYS A 4 -14.01 -3.72 21.47
CA LYS A 4 -14.01 -4.12 22.88
C LYS A 4 -13.31 -5.47 23.02
N SER A 5 -12.33 -5.58 23.91
CA SER A 5 -11.82 -6.89 24.30
C SER A 5 -12.90 -7.64 25.09
N LYS A 6 -12.93 -8.97 24.97
CA LYS A 6 -13.84 -9.82 25.77
C LYS A 6 -13.60 -9.71 27.29
N ILE A 7 -12.38 -9.33 27.66
CA ILE A 7 -11.94 -9.18 29.05
C ILE A 7 -11.97 -7.71 29.41
N GLU A 8 -12.56 -7.39 30.55
CA GLU A 8 -12.67 -6.04 31.05
C GLU A 8 -11.28 -5.48 31.42
N PRO A 9 -10.99 -4.21 31.14
CA PRO A 9 -9.68 -3.62 31.46
C PRO A 9 -9.27 -3.76 32.93
N VAL A 10 -10.24 -3.68 33.84
CA VAL A 10 -10.03 -3.80 35.29
C VAL A 10 -9.49 -5.19 35.65
N GLU A 11 -10.02 -6.25 35.03
CA GLU A 11 -9.53 -7.61 35.26
C GLU A 11 -8.10 -7.80 34.77
N LYS A 12 -7.74 -7.17 33.64
CA LYS A 12 -6.36 -7.21 33.12
C LYS A 12 -5.39 -6.55 34.10
N VAL A 13 -5.74 -5.37 34.61
CA VAL A 13 -4.91 -4.64 35.60
C VAL A 13 -4.72 -5.49 36.85
N LYS A 14 -5.81 -6.02 37.42
CA LYS A 14 -5.78 -6.87 38.62
C LYS A 14 -4.86 -8.09 38.44
N ILE A 15 -4.95 -8.78 37.30
CA ILE A 15 -4.09 -9.94 37.04
C ILE A 15 -2.62 -9.55 36.86
N VAL A 16 -2.35 -8.42 36.20
CA VAL A 16 -0.97 -7.94 36.04
C VAL A 16 -0.38 -7.52 37.38
N GLU A 17 -1.14 -6.84 38.24
CA GLU A 17 -0.71 -6.45 39.59
C GLU A 17 -0.40 -7.68 40.46
N ARG A 18 -1.28 -8.70 40.46
CA ARG A 18 -1.03 -9.97 41.17
C ARG A 18 0.22 -10.69 40.67
N TYR A 19 0.47 -10.65 39.36
CA TYR A 19 1.71 -11.19 38.79
C TYR A 19 2.94 -10.40 39.26
N LEU A 20 2.88 -9.07 39.25
CA LEU A 20 3.99 -8.20 39.70
C LEU A 20 4.24 -8.32 41.21
N ALA A 21 3.20 -8.60 42.00
CA ALA A 21 3.31 -8.91 43.43
C ALA A 21 3.88 -10.32 43.70
N GLY A 22 4.09 -11.14 42.67
CA GLY A 22 4.61 -12.50 42.79
C GLY A 22 3.60 -13.55 43.27
N GLU A 23 2.31 -13.19 43.36
CA GLU A 23 1.25 -14.08 43.85
C GLU A 23 0.89 -15.19 42.85
N ILE A 24 1.04 -14.91 41.56
CA ILE A 24 0.70 -15.84 40.48
C ILE A 24 1.75 -15.85 39.38
N GLY A 25 1.94 -17.01 38.75
CA GLY A 25 2.75 -17.14 37.54
C GLY A 25 1.96 -16.80 36.26
N ILE A 26 2.67 -16.48 35.17
CA ILE A 26 2.06 -16.11 33.86
C ILE A 26 1.11 -17.20 33.35
N ARG A 27 1.47 -18.49 33.49
CA ARG A 27 0.63 -19.61 33.04
C ARG A 27 -0.67 -19.70 33.83
N GLN A 28 -0.61 -19.43 35.14
CA GLN A 28 -1.78 -19.41 36.01
C GLN A 28 -2.69 -18.22 35.67
N ALA A 29 -2.11 -17.02 35.50
CA ALA A 29 -2.83 -15.83 35.06
C ALA A 29 -3.59 -16.07 33.73
N GLY A 30 -2.96 -16.76 32.78
CA GLY A 30 -3.62 -17.13 31.51
C GLY A 30 -4.78 -18.09 31.72
N LYS A 31 -4.61 -19.10 32.57
CA LYS A 31 -5.66 -20.08 32.88
C LYS A 31 -6.87 -19.44 33.59
N GLU A 32 -6.64 -18.53 34.53
CA GLU A 32 -7.71 -17.83 35.26
C GLU A 32 -8.58 -16.96 34.33
N LEU A 33 -7.97 -16.33 33.32
CA LEU A 33 -8.68 -15.47 32.37
C LEU A 33 -9.06 -16.16 31.05
N GLY A 34 -8.74 -17.45 30.90
CA GLY A 34 -8.96 -18.19 29.64
C GLY A 34 -8.22 -17.60 28.44
N VAL A 35 -7.05 -17.00 28.66
CA VAL A 35 -6.19 -16.42 27.60
C VAL A 35 -4.84 -17.09 27.52
N ASP A 36 -4.25 -17.04 26.34
CA ASP A 36 -2.90 -17.53 26.16
C ASP A 36 -1.87 -16.70 26.96
N HIS A 37 -0.86 -17.38 27.49
CA HIS A 37 0.20 -16.79 28.30
C HIS A 37 0.99 -15.68 27.57
N HIS A 38 1.07 -15.69 26.24
CA HIS A 38 1.64 -14.57 25.48
C HIS A 38 0.80 -13.29 25.61
N SER A 39 -0.52 -13.40 25.77
CA SER A 39 -1.40 -12.24 25.98
C SER A 39 -1.13 -11.59 27.33
N ILE A 40 -0.94 -12.41 28.37
CA ILE A 40 -0.54 -11.95 29.71
C ILE A 40 0.82 -11.24 29.64
N ARG A 41 1.83 -11.85 29.00
CA ARG A 41 3.15 -11.23 28.81
C ARG A 41 3.05 -9.87 28.10
N ASN A 42 2.18 -9.78 27.10
CA ASN A 42 1.95 -8.51 26.40
C ASN A 42 1.31 -7.44 27.28
N TRP A 43 0.34 -7.81 28.14
CA TRP A 43 -0.25 -6.88 29.08
C TRP A 43 0.74 -6.40 30.14
N ILE A 44 1.62 -7.27 30.62
CA ILE A 44 2.70 -6.91 31.55
C ILE A 44 3.60 -5.84 30.92
N SER A 45 4.05 -6.03 29.67
CA SER A 45 4.90 -5.02 29.02
C SER A 45 4.17 -3.70 28.75
N ILE A 46 2.88 -3.75 28.39
CA ILE A 46 2.06 -2.53 28.28
C ILE A 46 1.95 -1.83 29.63
N TYR A 47 1.73 -2.58 30.71
CA TYR A 47 1.61 -2.05 32.07
C TYR A 47 2.93 -1.44 32.55
N GLN A 48 4.08 -2.06 32.26
CA GLN A 48 5.39 -1.54 32.64
C GLN A 48 5.71 -0.20 31.96
N TYR A 49 5.22 0.02 30.73
CA TYR A 49 5.49 1.24 29.95
C TYR A 49 4.42 2.33 30.11
N ASP A 50 3.15 1.99 29.88
CA ASP A 50 2.01 2.93 29.89
C ASP A 50 1.24 2.90 31.24
N GLY A 51 1.64 2.07 32.21
CA GLY A 51 0.92 1.91 33.49
C GLY A 51 -0.44 1.20 33.35
N PRO A 52 -1.30 1.28 34.39
CA PRO A 52 -2.66 0.72 34.36
C PRO A 52 -3.51 1.27 33.22
N THR A 53 -3.31 2.55 32.86
CA THR A 53 -4.06 3.23 31.79
C THR A 53 -3.75 2.63 30.41
N GLY A 54 -2.58 2.02 30.24
CA GLY A 54 -2.17 1.30 29.04
C GLY A 54 -3.07 0.10 28.71
N LEU A 55 -3.73 -0.50 29.70
CA LEU A 55 -4.61 -1.66 29.51
C LEU A 55 -6.08 -1.29 29.25
N LEU A 56 -6.42 0.00 29.32
CA LEU A 56 -7.76 0.51 29.02
C LEU A 56 -8.14 0.32 27.55
N ASN A 57 -9.45 0.21 27.32
CA ASN A 57 -10.01 0.15 25.97
C ASN A 57 -9.71 1.47 25.24
N GLN A 58 -8.95 1.40 24.15
CA GLN A 58 -8.63 2.59 23.36
C GLN A 58 -9.58 2.76 22.17
N PRO A 59 -10.00 4.00 21.87
CA PRO A 59 -10.92 4.28 20.76
C PRO A 59 -10.26 4.10 19.39
N LYS A 60 -8.94 4.27 19.31
CA LYS A 60 -8.14 4.17 18.08
C LYS A 60 -6.88 3.34 18.34
N ASN A 61 -6.31 2.78 17.27
CA ASN A 61 -5.01 2.10 17.33
C ASN A 61 -3.91 3.12 17.63
N LYS A 62 -2.90 2.72 18.42
CA LYS A 62 -1.71 3.55 18.67
C LYS A 62 -0.97 3.75 17.33
N SER A 63 -0.71 5.01 16.99
CA SER A 63 0.09 5.37 15.82
C SER A 63 1.55 5.55 16.26
N TYR A 64 2.47 5.10 15.41
CA TYR A 64 3.90 5.21 15.64
C TYR A 64 4.52 5.99 14.48
N SER A 65 5.38 6.96 14.78
CA SER A 65 6.11 7.72 13.77
C SER A 65 7.06 6.81 12.98
N LYS A 66 7.43 7.23 11.77
CA LYS A 66 8.37 6.47 10.93
C LYS A 66 9.72 6.33 11.63
N ASP A 67 10.22 7.41 12.23
CA ASP A 67 11.51 7.43 12.90
C ASP A 67 11.53 6.45 14.09
N LEU A 68 10.48 6.44 14.92
CA LEU A 68 10.36 5.49 16.03
C LEU A 68 10.37 4.04 15.53
N LYS A 69 9.65 3.75 14.43
CA LYS A 69 9.67 2.40 13.83
C LYS A 69 11.07 2.01 13.37
N ILE A 70 11.80 2.92 12.73
CA ILE A 70 13.17 2.67 12.25
C ILE A 70 14.12 2.44 13.43
N SER A 71 14.08 3.28 14.47
CA SER A 71 14.88 3.10 15.68
C SER A 71 14.61 1.75 16.34
N ALA A 72 13.34 1.38 16.52
CA ALA A 72 12.99 0.08 17.11
C ALA A 72 13.49 -1.12 16.28
N ILE A 73 13.48 -1.02 14.95
CA ILE A 73 14.02 -2.07 14.08
C ILE A 73 15.54 -2.14 14.20
N ASN A 74 16.22 -1.00 14.16
CA ASN A 74 17.68 -0.94 14.24
C ASN A 74 18.19 -1.50 15.57
N ASP A 75 17.59 -1.13 16.69
CA ASP A 75 17.98 -1.66 18.00
C ASP A 75 17.82 -3.18 18.08
N TYR A 76 16.76 -3.72 17.47
CA TYR A 76 16.58 -5.17 17.36
C TYR A 76 17.66 -5.82 16.48
N LEU A 77 17.97 -5.22 15.32
CA LEU A 77 19.01 -5.72 14.40
C LEU A 77 20.41 -5.62 15.01
N ASN A 78 20.65 -4.64 15.87
CA ASN A 78 21.89 -4.45 16.63
C ASN A 78 22.00 -5.39 17.85
N GLY A 79 20.97 -6.19 18.13
CA GLY A 79 20.97 -7.14 19.24
C GLY A 79 20.83 -6.50 20.63
N GLU A 80 20.27 -5.28 20.72
CA GLU A 80 20.09 -4.57 22.00
C GLU A 80 19.06 -5.22 22.94
N GLY A 81 18.33 -6.23 22.48
CA GLY A 81 17.39 -6.99 23.28
C GLY A 81 16.50 -7.92 22.47
N SER A 82 15.63 -8.66 23.16
CA SER A 82 14.59 -9.45 22.50
C SER A 82 13.52 -8.54 21.89
N LEU A 83 12.68 -9.10 21.00
CA LEU A 83 11.52 -8.36 20.46
C LEU A 83 10.64 -7.76 21.58
N GLN A 84 10.55 -8.45 22.73
CA GLN A 84 9.76 -7.98 23.85
C GLN A 84 10.43 -6.79 24.55
N ASP A 85 11.75 -6.83 24.72
CA ASP A 85 12.51 -5.75 25.38
C ASP A 85 12.44 -4.48 24.55
N ILE A 86 12.62 -4.59 23.23
CA ILE A 86 12.47 -3.48 22.29
C ILE A 86 11.03 -2.95 22.31
N CYS A 87 10.03 -3.82 22.38
CA CYS A 87 8.65 -3.38 22.48
C CYS A 87 8.37 -2.61 23.76
N THR A 88 8.94 -3.03 24.89
CA THR A 88 8.85 -2.31 26.16
C THR A 88 9.59 -0.97 26.07
N LYS A 89 10.81 -0.91 25.50
CA LYS A 89 11.61 0.32 25.32
C LYS A 89 10.86 1.40 24.52
N TYR A 90 10.20 1.00 23.42
CA TYR A 90 9.53 1.92 22.49
C TYR A 90 8.01 2.04 22.69
N GLY A 91 7.45 1.41 23.74
CA GLY A 91 6.00 1.41 23.97
C GLY A 91 5.19 0.77 22.84
N ILE A 92 5.78 -0.21 22.14
CA ILE A 92 5.14 -0.96 21.07
C ILE A 92 4.22 -2.01 21.70
N ARG A 93 2.93 -1.93 21.38
CA ARG A 93 1.90 -2.74 22.05
C ARG A 93 1.94 -4.23 21.75
N SER A 94 2.75 -4.67 20.80
CA SER A 94 2.85 -6.09 20.45
C SER A 94 4.15 -6.37 19.70
N HIS A 95 4.88 -7.41 20.15
CA HIS A 95 6.06 -7.93 19.45
C HIS A 95 5.76 -8.37 18.01
N ARG A 96 4.52 -8.77 17.71
CA ARG A 96 4.09 -9.10 16.35
C ARG A 96 4.12 -7.88 15.44
N GLN A 97 3.76 -6.69 15.95
CA GLN A 97 3.86 -5.45 15.17
C GLN A 97 5.31 -5.14 14.81
N LEU A 98 6.24 -5.28 15.77
CA LEU A 98 7.66 -5.08 15.52
C LEU A 98 8.20 -6.13 14.52
N SER A 99 7.83 -7.41 14.68
CA SER A 99 8.19 -8.47 13.72
C SER A 99 7.71 -8.17 12.30
N ASP A 100 6.48 -7.67 12.15
CA ASP A 100 5.94 -7.27 10.85
C ASP A 100 6.70 -6.06 10.26
N TRP A 101 7.12 -5.10 11.10
CA TRP A 101 7.95 -3.98 10.64
C TRP A 101 9.33 -4.44 10.16
N ILE A 102 9.97 -5.35 10.90
CA ILE A 102 11.27 -5.94 10.51
C ILE A 102 11.16 -6.67 9.18
N LYS A 103 10.09 -7.45 8.96
CA LYS A 103 9.85 -8.12 7.67
C LYS A 103 9.74 -7.13 6.52
N VAL A 104 8.97 -6.05 6.71
CA VAL A 104 8.82 -5.00 5.69
C VAL A 104 10.16 -4.31 5.42
N TYR A 105 10.93 -4.02 6.47
CA TYR A 105 12.25 -3.41 6.35
C TYR A 105 13.22 -4.30 5.56
N ASN A 106 13.30 -5.59 5.91
CA ASN A 106 14.19 -6.56 5.26
C ASN A 106 13.80 -6.84 3.80
N SER A 107 12.53 -6.70 3.42
CA SER A 107 12.10 -6.84 2.03
C SER A 107 12.33 -5.57 1.18
N GLY A 108 13.01 -4.55 1.73
CA GLY A 108 13.15 -3.24 1.08
C GLY A 108 11.83 -2.47 0.98
N GLY A 109 10.83 -2.83 1.80
CA GLY A 109 9.52 -2.22 1.83
C GLY A 109 9.49 -0.94 2.67
N ILE A 110 8.60 -0.02 2.33
CA ILE A 110 8.48 1.25 3.02
C ILE A 110 7.56 1.13 4.25
N LEU A 111 8.08 1.53 5.42
CA LEU A 111 7.32 1.62 6.66
C LEU A 111 6.34 2.80 6.62
N LYS A 112 5.06 2.50 6.36
CA LYS A 112 4.00 3.51 6.30
C LYS A 112 3.63 3.98 7.71
N THR A 113 3.38 5.27 7.89
CA THR A 113 2.65 5.77 9.07
C THR A 113 1.16 5.45 8.90
N SER A 114 0.49 5.03 9.97
CA SER A 114 -0.91 4.59 9.87
C SER A 114 -1.82 5.78 9.57
N THR A 115 -2.20 5.95 8.29
CA THR A 115 -3.16 6.96 7.85
C THR A 115 -4.53 6.32 7.58
N GLY A 116 -5.12 5.70 8.60
CA GLY A 116 -6.45 5.07 8.46
C GLY A 116 -7.55 6.06 8.06
N ASP A 117 -7.44 7.32 8.49
CA ASP A 117 -8.48 8.35 8.27
C ASP A 117 -8.55 8.83 6.80
N ALA A 118 -7.44 8.75 6.05
CA ALA A 118 -7.43 9.14 4.63
C ALA A 118 -8.18 8.16 3.71
N TYR A 119 -8.40 6.92 4.16
CA TYR A 119 -9.10 5.90 3.36
C TYR A 119 -10.58 6.21 3.13
N MET A 120 -11.19 7.04 3.99
CA MET A 120 -12.64 7.28 3.99
C MET A 120 -13.07 8.56 3.27
N LYS A 121 -12.14 9.36 2.73
CA LYS A 121 -12.49 10.61 2.03
C LYS A 121 -13.03 10.33 0.62
N LYS A 122 -14.10 11.05 0.25
CA LYS A 122 -14.69 11.04 -1.09
C LYS A 122 -13.71 11.63 -2.11
N ALA A 123 -13.84 11.19 -3.36
CA ALA A 123 -12.99 11.65 -4.44
C ALA A 123 -13.23 13.14 -4.75
N LYS A 124 -12.17 13.94 -4.79
CA LYS A 124 -12.21 15.36 -5.17
C LYS A 124 -11.91 15.54 -6.66
N ASN A 125 -12.55 16.51 -7.31
CA ASN A 125 -12.16 16.93 -8.66
C ASN A 125 -10.87 17.76 -8.58
N THR A 126 -9.82 17.32 -9.27
CA THR A 126 -8.48 17.95 -9.27
C THR A 126 -7.99 18.19 -10.69
N THR A 127 -7.23 19.28 -10.87
CA THR A 127 -6.58 19.64 -12.14
C THR A 127 -5.32 18.82 -12.40
N LEU A 128 -4.78 18.86 -13.62
CA LEU A 128 -3.57 18.11 -13.98
C LEU A 128 -2.35 18.58 -13.16
N ASP A 129 -2.17 19.89 -13.01
CA ASP A 129 -1.04 20.48 -12.29
C ASP A 129 -1.09 20.15 -10.80
N GLU A 130 -2.29 20.14 -10.21
CA GLU A 130 -2.49 19.67 -8.84
C GLU A 130 -2.10 18.20 -8.70
N ARG A 131 -2.51 17.33 -9.64
CA ARG A 131 -2.14 15.91 -9.62
C ARG A 131 -0.64 15.71 -9.74
N LEU A 132 0.03 16.47 -10.59
CA LEU A 132 1.49 16.42 -10.72
C LEU A 132 2.17 16.79 -9.41
N LYS A 133 1.78 17.91 -8.81
CA LYS A 133 2.30 18.35 -7.51
C LYS A 133 2.07 17.31 -6.40
N ILE A 134 0.89 16.68 -6.38
CA ILE A 134 0.57 15.63 -5.41
C ILE A 134 1.47 14.41 -5.60
N VAL A 135 1.70 14.01 -6.85
CA VAL A 135 2.53 12.84 -7.17
C VAL A 135 4.00 13.10 -6.87
N THR A 136 4.55 14.26 -7.23
CA THR A 136 5.93 14.63 -6.93
C THR A 136 6.17 14.66 -5.43
N ASP A 137 5.27 15.30 -4.67
CA ASP A 137 5.35 15.35 -3.21
C ASP A 137 5.18 13.95 -2.59
N CYS A 138 4.34 13.08 -3.19
CA CYS A 138 4.16 11.72 -2.69
C CYS A 138 5.40 10.85 -2.92
N LEU A 139 6.06 10.98 -4.07
CA LEU A 139 7.31 10.28 -4.36
C LEU A 139 8.45 10.76 -3.46
N ALA A 140 8.52 12.06 -3.18
CA ALA A 140 9.49 12.63 -2.23
C ALA A 140 9.25 12.18 -0.77
N ASN A 141 7.99 11.88 -0.40
CA ASN A 141 7.61 11.42 0.94
C ASN A 141 7.46 9.88 1.02
N ASP A 142 8.32 9.13 0.34
CA ASP A 142 8.35 7.66 0.37
C ASP A 142 7.00 7.00 0.08
N LYS A 143 6.23 7.52 -0.88
CA LYS A 143 4.92 6.97 -1.27
C LYS A 143 3.93 6.91 -0.10
N ASN A 144 4.00 7.87 0.83
CA ASN A 144 3.01 8.01 1.89
C ASN A 144 1.69 8.60 1.35
N TYR A 145 0.92 7.78 0.65
CA TYR A 145 -0.35 8.17 0.02
C TYR A 145 -1.35 8.75 1.03
N GLY A 146 -1.31 8.27 2.27
CA GLY A 146 -2.20 8.71 3.32
C GLY A 146 -1.90 10.13 3.79
N ALA A 147 -0.63 10.42 4.11
CA ALA A 147 -0.22 11.77 4.47
C ALA A 147 -0.54 12.78 3.36
N MET A 148 -0.31 12.41 2.10
CA MET A 148 -0.63 13.27 0.95
C MET A 148 -2.13 13.45 0.75
N ALA A 149 -2.92 12.39 0.93
CA ALA A 149 -4.39 12.48 0.89
C ALA A 149 -4.94 13.43 1.96
N LEU A 150 -4.34 13.48 3.15
CA LEU A 150 -4.68 14.48 4.17
C LEU A 150 -4.23 15.89 3.78
N LYS A 151 -2.99 16.05 3.32
CA LYS A 151 -2.39 17.35 2.94
C LYS A 151 -3.17 18.05 1.82
N TYR A 152 -3.61 17.30 0.81
CA TYR A 152 -4.27 17.82 -0.39
C TYR A 152 -5.79 17.63 -0.40
N ASP A 153 -6.35 17.18 0.71
CA ASP A 153 -7.77 16.86 0.84
C ASP A 153 -8.30 15.97 -0.31
N CYS A 154 -7.49 14.97 -0.67
CA CYS A 154 -7.81 14.00 -1.71
C CYS A 154 -8.08 12.64 -1.08
N SER A 155 -8.78 11.76 -1.81
CA SER A 155 -8.95 10.39 -1.34
C SER A 155 -7.63 9.63 -1.42
N TYR A 156 -7.36 8.76 -0.43
CA TYR A 156 -6.20 7.84 -0.46
C TYR A 156 -6.09 7.10 -1.80
N GLN A 157 -7.22 6.62 -2.32
CA GLN A 157 -7.24 5.86 -3.57
C GLN A 157 -6.88 6.72 -4.78
N GLN A 158 -7.24 8.01 -4.77
CA GLN A 158 -6.86 8.94 -5.84
C GLN A 158 -5.35 9.13 -5.89
N VAL A 159 -4.75 9.48 -4.75
CA VAL A 159 -3.30 9.68 -4.66
C VAL A 159 -2.55 8.41 -5.08
N ARG A 160 -2.96 7.25 -4.58
CA ARG A 160 -2.37 5.97 -4.96
C ARG A 160 -2.48 5.69 -6.47
N ASN A 161 -3.67 5.88 -7.05
CA ASN A 161 -3.88 5.62 -8.47
C ASN A 161 -3.11 6.60 -9.36
N TRP A 162 -2.98 7.87 -8.96
CA TRP A 162 -2.17 8.86 -9.66
C TRP A 162 -0.70 8.47 -9.67
N VAL A 163 -0.13 8.12 -8.51
CA VAL A 163 1.29 7.70 -8.42
C VAL A 163 1.54 6.46 -9.26
N ILE A 164 0.69 5.43 -9.18
CA ILE A 164 0.85 4.20 -10.00
C ILE A 164 0.81 4.51 -11.50
N ARG A 165 -0.12 5.37 -11.94
CA ARG A 165 -0.21 5.76 -13.35
C ARG A 165 0.98 6.59 -13.80
N TYR A 166 1.48 7.45 -12.93
CA TYR A 166 2.67 8.25 -13.20
C TYR A 166 3.92 7.40 -13.30
N GLU A 167 4.10 6.39 -12.43
CA GLU A 167 5.23 5.46 -12.54
C GLU A 167 5.18 4.63 -13.82
N LYS A 168 3.97 4.30 -14.33
CA LYS A 168 3.81 3.50 -15.55
C LYS A 168 3.91 4.31 -16.85
N MET A 169 3.34 5.52 -16.88
CA MET A 169 3.12 6.29 -18.11
C MET A 169 3.59 7.76 -18.01
N GLY A 170 4.33 8.11 -16.95
CA GLY A 170 4.76 9.48 -16.68
C GLY A 170 3.57 10.45 -16.53
N GLN A 171 3.79 11.71 -16.94
CA GLN A 171 2.78 12.77 -16.89
C GLN A 171 1.52 12.43 -17.70
N ALA A 172 1.66 11.68 -18.80
CA ALA A 172 0.53 11.24 -19.62
C ALA A 172 -0.44 10.34 -18.84
N GLY A 173 0.02 9.63 -17.80
CA GLY A 173 -0.84 8.81 -16.96
C GLY A 173 -1.83 9.60 -16.07
N LEU A 174 -1.59 10.90 -15.87
CA LEU A 174 -2.39 11.75 -14.97
C LEU A 174 -3.53 12.48 -15.68
N GLU A 175 -3.53 12.56 -17.01
CA GLU A 175 -4.63 13.21 -17.74
C GLU A 175 -5.90 12.36 -17.71
N ASP A 176 -7.02 13.02 -17.42
CA ASP A 176 -8.33 12.39 -17.40
C ASP A 176 -8.85 12.14 -18.82
N ARG A 177 -9.04 10.86 -19.17
CA ARG A 177 -9.60 10.42 -20.45
C ARG A 177 -10.96 9.74 -20.30
N ARG A 178 -11.59 9.80 -19.12
CA ARG A 178 -12.94 9.24 -18.92
C ARG A 178 -13.91 9.86 -19.94
N GLY A 179 -14.63 9.01 -20.68
CA GLY A 179 -15.60 9.43 -21.69
C GLY A 179 -15.01 9.88 -23.03
N ARG A 180 -13.70 9.80 -23.26
CA ARG A 180 -13.07 10.09 -24.57
C ARG A 180 -12.80 8.81 -25.36
N ARG A 181 -13.01 8.84 -26.69
CA ARG A 181 -12.74 7.67 -27.57
C ARG A 181 -11.24 7.36 -27.56
N ILE A 182 -10.90 6.08 -27.37
CA ILE A 182 -9.50 5.61 -27.29
C ILE A 182 -8.73 5.94 -28.58
N ALA A 183 -9.38 5.83 -29.74
CA ALA A 183 -8.78 6.06 -31.06
C ALA A 183 -8.50 7.53 -31.40
N SER A 184 -8.96 8.51 -30.60
CA SER A 184 -8.80 9.93 -30.93
C SER A 184 -7.65 10.61 -30.18
N LEU A 185 -6.83 9.86 -29.46
CA LEU A 185 -5.80 10.42 -28.58
C LEU A 185 -4.45 9.74 -28.83
N PRO A 186 -3.33 10.48 -28.73
CA PRO A 186 -2.01 9.92 -28.93
C PRO A 186 -1.70 8.87 -27.85
N SER A 187 -0.96 7.85 -28.29
CA SER A 187 -0.45 6.75 -27.47
C SER A 187 0.41 7.28 -26.32
N ARG A 188 0.23 6.70 -25.12
CA ARG A 188 0.85 7.20 -23.87
C ARG A 188 2.08 6.44 -23.46
N THR A 189 2.34 5.31 -24.10
CA THR A 189 3.48 4.45 -23.85
C THR A 189 4.10 4.05 -25.18
N PRO A 190 5.42 3.78 -25.21
CA PRO A 190 6.06 3.23 -26.39
C PRO A 190 5.37 1.94 -26.88
N GLU A 191 4.82 1.15 -25.96
CA GLU A 191 4.07 -0.08 -26.26
C GLU A 191 2.74 0.19 -27.00
N GLU A 192 2.04 1.27 -26.67
CA GLU A 192 0.82 1.67 -27.37
C GLU A 192 1.15 2.22 -28.77
N GLU A 193 2.21 3.05 -28.89
CA GLU A 193 2.68 3.55 -30.19
C GLU A 193 3.07 2.40 -31.12
N LEU A 194 3.73 1.37 -30.59
CA LEU A 194 4.09 0.18 -31.35
C LEU A 194 2.85 -0.58 -31.81
N ARG A 195 1.81 -0.71 -30.97
CA ARG A 195 0.56 -1.37 -31.36
C ARG A 195 -0.17 -0.62 -32.46
N ASP A 196 -0.26 0.71 -32.36
CA ASP A 196 -0.87 1.54 -33.40
C ASP A 196 -0.11 1.41 -34.73
N LYS A 197 1.24 1.42 -34.65
CA LYS A 197 2.10 1.26 -35.82
C LYS A 197 2.00 -0.13 -36.45
N ILE A 198 1.87 -1.19 -35.65
CA ILE A 198 1.61 -2.54 -36.15
C ILE A 198 0.28 -2.57 -36.90
N ALA A 199 -0.78 -2.01 -36.32
CA ALA A 199 -2.10 -1.98 -36.96
C ALA A 199 -2.11 -1.15 -38.26
N GLU A 200 -1.37 -0.04 -38.32
CA GLU A 200 -1.18 0.76 -39.53
C GLU A 200 -0.44 -0.04 -40.62
N LEU A 201 0.65 -0.71 -40.23
CA LEU A 201 1.44 -1.54 -41.13
C LEU A 201 0.64 -2.73 -41.65
N GLU A 202 -0.18 -3.37 -40.81
CA GLU A 202 -1.06 -4.48 -41.20
C GLU A 202 -2.10 -4.04 -42.23
N ARG A 203 -2.73 -2.87 -42.05
CA ARG A 203 -3.66 -2.30 -43.05
C ARG A 203 -2.96 -2.04 -44.36
N ARG A 204 -1.80 -1.39 -44.32
CA ARG A 204 -1.01 -1.11 -45.53
C ARG A 204 -0.57 -2.38 -46.24
N ASN A 205 -0.22 -3.43 -45.49
CA ASN A 205 0.14 -4.71 -46.04
C ASN A 205 -1.05 -5.36 -46.76
N LEU A 206 -2.23 -5.33 -46.14
CA LEU A 206 -3.48 -5.81 -46.75
C LEU A 206 -3.77 -5.09 -48.07
N ASP A 207 -3.70 -3.76 -48.09
CA ASP A 207 -3.95 -2.96 -49.30
C ASP A 207 -2.95 -3.31 -50.42
N LEU A 208 -1.66 -3.44 -50.09
CA LEU A 208 -0.62 -3.86 -51.04
C LEU A 208 -0.83 -5.29 -51.54
N GLN A 209 -1.34 -6.18 -50.69
CA GLN A 209 -1.62 -7.56 -51.05
C GLN A 209 -2.79 -7.62 -52.05
N MET A 210 -3.84 -6.84 -51.81
CA MET A 210 -4.95 -6.67 -52.75
C MET A 210 -4.49 -6.10 -54.10
N GLU A 211 -3.66 -5.06 -54.08
CA GLU A 211 -3.09 -4.47 -55.31
C GLU A 211 -2.28 -5.49 -56.11
N ASN A 212 -1.42 -6.27 -55.43
CA ASN A 212 -0.64 -7.32 -56.07
C ASN A 212 -1.52 -8.41 -56.69
N ASP A 213 -2.60 -8.81 -56.01
CA ASP A 213 -3.50 -9.84 -56.51
C ASP A 213 -4.33 -9.34 -57.70
N LEU A 214 -4.74 -8.07 -57.70
CA LEU A 214 -5.34 -7.42 -58.86
C LEU A 214 -4.37 -7.39 -60.06
N LEU A 215 -3.12 -7.00 -59.85
CA LEU A 215 -2.10 -6.97 -60.90
C LEU A 215 -1.81 -8.37 -61.47
N LYS A 216 -1.76 -9.40 -60.63
CA LYS A 216 -1.64 -10.79 -61.08
C LYS A 216 -2.83 -11.18 -61.96
N LYS A 217 -4.05 -10.79 -61.58
CA LYS A 217 -5.26 -11.11 -62.36
C LYS A 217 -5.27 -10.40 -63.71
N VAL A 218 -4.87 -9.14 -63.76
CA VAL A 218 -4.70 -8.39 -65.03
C VAL A 218 -3.69 -9.08 -65.95
N ARG A 219 -2.51 -9.43 -65.44
CA ARG A 219 -1.49 -10.16 -66.24
C ARG A 219 -1.98 -11.50 -66.75
N GLU A 220 -2.80 -12.21 -65.98
CA GLU A 220 -3.40 -13.48 -66.40
C GLU A 220 -4.35 -13.28 -67.59
N LEU A 221 -5.20 -12.25 -67.54
CA LEU A 221 -6.12 -11.90 -68.62
C LEU A 221 -5.37 -11.48 -69.89
N GLU A 222 -4.34 -10.64 -69.77
CA GLU A 222 -3.48 -10.23 -70.89
C GLU A 222 -2.71 -11.40 -71.52
N ARG A 223 -2.36 -12.43 -70.74
CA ARG A 223 -1.75 -13.66 -71.29
C ARG A 223 -2.79 -14.47 -72.05
N ARG A 224 -4.01 -14.64 -71.51
CA ARG A 224 -5.09 -15.38 -72.18
C ARG A 224 -5.54 -14.71 -73.49
N GLY A 225 -5.60 -13.38 -73.52
CA GLY A 225 -5.96 -12.61 -74.72
C GLY A 225 -4.91 -12.61 -75.84
N ARG A 226 -3.68 -13.09 -75.57
CA ARG A 226 -2.61 -13.22 -76.58
C ARG A 226 -2.60 -14.57 -77.31
N TYR A 227 -3.44 -15.52 -76.88
CA TYR A 227 -3.57 -16.86 -77.50
C TYR A 227 -4.95 -17.07 -78.16
N LEU A 228 -5.71 -15.99 -78.36
CA LEU A 228 -6.95 -15.92 -79.16
C LEU A 228 -6.70 -15.03 -80.38
#